data_AF-A4IDZ7-F1
#
_entry.id   AF-A4IDZ7-F1
#
_cell.length_a   1.000
_cell.length_b   1.000
_cell.length_c   1.000
_cell.angle_alpha   90.00
_cell.angle_beta   90.00
_cell.angle_gamma   90.00
#
_symmetry.space_group_name_H-M   'P 1'
#
loop_
_entity.id
_entity.type
_entity.pdbx_description
1 polymer ?
#
loop_
_entity_poly.entity_id
_entity_poly.type
_entity_poly.pdbx_seq_one_letter_code
_entity_poly.pdbx_strand_id
1 'polypeptide(L)'
;MLRFVPRRLAIGAYSMFMIEQKNNPKLKGLSVSDRGKMTSKLYKSLSASDKAALDKRAAAWTSFRHKSQKTKVKGEKKPRSTRAPSAYANFVKANIGRFEKLPHLDRMKAVAKLWKQHNARTPK
;
A
#
# COMPACT_ATOMS: atom_id res chain seq x y z
N MET A 1 -33.28 -10.22 23.76
CA MET A 1 -32.72 -10.56 22.42
C MET A 1 -31.96 -9.36 21.87
N LEU A 2 -30.64 -9.27 22.05
CA LEU A 2 -29.86 -8.21 21.40
C LEU A 2 -29.68 -8.56 19.93
N ARG A 3 -30.37 -7.84 19.04
CA ARG A 3 -30.11 -7.88 17.60
C ARG A 3 -28.75 -7.21 17.38
N PHE A 4 -27.68 -8.00 17.30
CA PHE A 4 -26.43 -7.54 16.70
C PHE A 4 -26.71 -7.31 15.21
N VAL A 5 -27.26 -6.14 14.87
CA VAL A 5 -27.23 -5.69 13.49
C VAL A 5 -25.75 -5.55 13.18
N PRO A 6 -25.19 -6.31 12.22
CA PRO A 6 -23.88 -5.98 11.72
C PRO A 6 -24.06 -4.61 11.09
N ARG A 7 -23.76 -3.56 11.86
CA ARG A 7 -23.40 -2.26 11.33
C ARG A 7 -22.13 -2.55 10.55
N ARG A 8 -22.30 -3.10 9.33
CA ARG A 8 -21.29 -3.09 8.29
C ARG A 8 -20.69 -1.70 8.40
N LEU A 9 -19.37 -1.63 8.49
CA LEU A 9 -18.54 -0.45 8.76
C LEU A 9 -18.71 0.61 7.67
N ALA A 10 -19.95 0.98 7.41
CA ALA A 10 -20.40 2.02 6.53
C ALA A 10 -20.08 3.32 7.24
N ILE A 11 -19.45 4.19 6.47
CA ILE A 11 -19.06 5.51 6.92
C ILE A 11 -20.36 6.33 7.10
N GLY A 12 -20.39 7.30 8.01
CA GLY A 12 -21.55 8.21 8.11
C GLY A 12 -21.56 9.27 7.01
N ALA A 13 -22.69 9.95 6.79
CA ALA A 13 -22.79 11.03 5.79
C ALA A 13 -21.70 12.10 5.91
N TYR A 14 -21.35 12.51 7.13
CA TYR A 14 -20.30 13.52 7.32
C TYR A 14 -18.93 13.04 6.84
N SER A 15 -18.54 11.80 7.12
CA SER A 15 -17.24 11.29 6.66
C SER A 15 -17.26 10.95 5.16
N MET A 16 -18.41 10.60 4.57
CA MET A 16 -18.56 10.60 3.11
C MET A 16 -18.32 11.99 2.51
N PHE A 17 -18.96 13.02 3.09
CA PHE A 17 -18.76 14.40 2.66
C PHE A 17 -17.27 14.80 2.75
N MET A 18 -16.56 14.43 3.82
CA MET A 18 -15.12 14.70 3.91
C MET A 18 -14.29 13.97 2.84
N ILE A 19 -14.68 12.76 2.45
CA ILE A 19 -14.01 12.01 1.37
C ILE A 19 -14.22 12.73 0.04
N GLU A 20 -15.45 13.12 -0.27
CA GLU A 20 -15.80 13.86 -1.50
C GLU A 20 -15.11 15.22 -1.56
N GLN A 21 -14.99 15.92 -0.42
CA GLN A 21 -14.38 17.24 -0.32
C GLN A 21 -12.86 17.23 -0.18
N LYS A 22 -12.20 16.06 -0.20
CA LYS A 22 -10.75 15.94 0.02
C LYS A 22 -9.93 16.79 -0.95
N ASN A 23 -10.38 16.91 -2.20
CA ASN A 23 -9.69 17.66 -3.27
C ASN A 23 -10.31 19.06 -3.51
N ASN A 24 -11.15 19.56 -2.61
CA ASN A 24 -11.77 20.87 -2.80
C ASN A 24 -10.70 21.98 -2.73
N PRO A 25 -10.53 22.80 -3.78
CA PRO A 25 -9.54 23.87 -3.81
C PRO A 25 -9.77 24.93 -2.72
N LYS A 26 -11.02 25.17 -2.29
CA LYS A 26 -11.35 26.11 -1.20
C LYS A 26 -10.81 25.67 0.16
N LEU A 27 -10.51 24.38 0.32
CA LEU A 27 -10.00 23.80 1.55
C LEU A 27 -8.48 23.56 1.49
N LYS A 28 -7.86 23.80 0.33
CA LYS A 28 -6.42 23.63 0.11
C LYS A 28 -5.68 24.85 0.67
N GLY A 29 -4.63 24.62 1.44
CA GLY A 29 -3.82 25.69 2.04
C GLY A 29 -4.34 26.23 3.38
N LEU A 30 -5.57 25.90 3.79
CA LEU A 30 -6.05 26.21 5.14
C LEU A 30 -5.32 25.36 6.19
N SER A 31 -5.18 25.92 7.39
CA SER A 31 -4.74 25.16 8.56
C SER A 31 -5.67 23.97 8.82
N VAL A 32 -5.18 22.91 9.47
CA VAL A 32 -6.01 21.74 9.78
C VAL A 32 -7.24 22.13 10.60
N SER A 33 -7.09 23.09 11.52
CA SER A 33 -8.16 23.62 12.36
C SER A 33 -9.22 24.38 11.54
N ASP A 34 -8.79 25.33 10.71
CA ASP A 34 -9.71 26.14 9.90
C ASP A 34 -10.42 25.30 8.84
N ARG A 35 -9.72 24.32 8.27
CA ARG A 35 -10.31 23.34 7.37
C ARG A 35 -11.47 22.60 8.05
N GLY A 36 -11.27 22.14 9.28
CA GLY A 36 -12.31 21.44 10.04
C GLY A 36 -13.52 22.33 10.36
N LYS A 37 -13.28 23.60 10.72
CA LYS A 37 -14.36 24.58 10.92
C LYS A 37 -15.15 24.81 9.63
N MET A 38 -14.45 24.97 8.51
CA MET A 38 -15.08 25.26 7.23
C MET A 38 -15.85 24.06 6.66
N THR A 39 -15.30 22.84 6.73
CA THR A 39 -16.05 21.63 6.33
C THR A 39 -17.30 21.43 7.17
N SER A 40 -17.22 21.69 8.48
CA SER A 40 -18.38 21.61 9.37
C SER A 40 -19.46 22.62 8.99
N LYS A 41 -19.06 23.86 8.67
CA LYS A 41 -19.98 24.91 8.20
C LYS A 41 -20.67 24.51 6.90
N LEU A 42 -19.89 24.04 5.92
CA LEU A 42 -20.41 23.56 4.63
C LEU A 42 -21.38 22.39 4.78
N TYR A 43 -21.05 21.42 5.63
CA TYR A 43 -21.93 20.27 5.88
C TYR A 43 -23.24 20.68 6.56
N LYS A 44 -23.18 21.62 7.52
CA LYS A 44 -24.38 22.14 8.18
C LYS A 44 -25.29 22.92 7.23
N SER A 45 -24.72 23.64 6.26
CA SER A 45 -25.48 24.36 5.23
C SER A 45 -26.12 23.46 4.16
N LEU A 46 -25.82 22.16 4.12
CA LEU A 46 -26.48 21.23 3.21
C LEU A 46 -27.96 21.07 3.56
N SER A 47 -28.78 20.99 2.52
CA SER A 47 -30.21 20.68 2.64
C SER A 47 -30.43 19.28 3.21
N ALA A 48 -31.64 19.01 3.72
CA ALA A 48 -31.99 17.69 4.22
C ALA A 48 -31.93 16.61 3.11
N SER A 49 -32.29 16.97 1.87
CA SER A 49 -32.17 16.09 0.70
C SER A 49 -30.73 15.74 0.37
N ASP A 50 -29.80 16.70 0.43
CA ASP A 50 -28.38 16.45 0.16
C ASP A 50 -27.76 15.54 1.22
N LYS A 51 -28.15 15.73 2.48
CA LYS A 51 -27.73 14.85 3.59
C LYS A 51 -28.24 13.42 3.39
N ALA A 52 -29.50 13.24 2.99
CA ALA A 52 -30.05 11.93 2.67
C ALA A 52 -29.34 11.28 1.46
N ALA A 53 -28.95 12.08 0.46
CA ALA A 53 -28.17 11.60 -0.67
C ALA A 53 -26.76 11.16 -0.25
N LEU A 54 -26.11 11.91 0.66
CA LEU A 54 -24.84 11.52 1.27
C LEU A 54 -24.98 10.22 2.06
N ASP A 55 -26.03 10.05 2.86
CA ASP A 55 -26.28 8.83 3.62
C ASP A 55 -26.45 7.60 2.71
N LYS A 56 -27.18 7.74 1.60
CA LYS A 56 -27.30 6.67 0.59
C LYS A 56 -25.94 6.27 0.03
N ARG A 57 -25.11 7.26 -0.35
CA ARG A 57 -23.74 7.00 -0.83
C ARG A 57 -22.87 6.38 0.26
N ALA A 58 -23.01 6.83 1.50
CA ALA A 58 -22.23 6.37 2.64
C ALA A 58 -22.59 4.93 3.05
N ALA A 59 -23.87 4.57 2.97
CA ALA A 59 -24.33 3.19 3.14
C ALA A 59 -23.80 2.26 2.04
N ALA A 60 -23.71 2.73 0.80
CA ALA A 60 -23.10 2.01 -0.31
C ALA A 60 -21.57 1.95 -0.23
N TRP A 61 -20.95 2.78 0.61
CA TRP A 61 -19.50 2.91 0.70
C TRP A 61 -18.89 1.73 1.44
N THR A 62 -18.41 0.76 0.66
CA THR A 62 -17.56 -0.29 1.19
C THR A 62 -16.15 0.25 1.38
N SER A 63 -15.75 0.47 2.64
CA SER A 63 -14.33 0.69 2.99
C SER A 63 -13.44 -0.49 2.59
N PHE A 64 -14.06 -1.63 2.24
CA PHE A 64 -13.43 -2.84 1.70
C PHE A 64 -12.87 -2.72 0.28
N ARG A 65 -12.46 -1.51 -0.15
CA ARG A 65 -11.22 -1.38 -0.94
C ARG A 65 -9.96 -1.77 -0.14
N HIS A 66 -10.11 -2.39 1.04
CA HIS A 66 -9.14 -3.34 1.56
C HIS A 66 -8.81 -4.39 0.51
N LYS A 67 -7.78 -4.11 -0.30
CA LYS A 67 -6.86 -5.11 -0.86
C LYS A 67 -7.53 -6.47 -1.14
N SER A 68 -8.50 -6.51 -2.06
CA SER A 68 -8.70 -7.74 -2.79
C SER A 68 -7.31 -8.10 -3.34
N GLN A 69 -6.78 -9.25 -2.90
CA GLN A 69 -5.41 -9.75 -3.10
C GLN A 69 -4.28 -9.30 -2.13
N LYS A 70 -4.58 -9.19 -0.83
CA LYS A 70 -3.72 -9.87 0.17
C LYS A 70 -4.57 -10.66 1.17
N THR A 71 -5.44 -11.54 0.66
CA THR A 71 -5.64 -12.80 1.36
C THR A 71 -4.26 -13.41 1.55
N LYS A 72 -3.80 -13.47 2.80
CA LYS A 72 -2.70 -14.34 3.19
C LYS A 72 -3.22 -15.76 2.98
N VAL A 73 -3.22 -16.23 1.75
CA VAL A 73 -3.15 -17.67 1.53
C VAL A 73 -1.82 -18.05 2.18
N LYS A 74 -1.91 -18.77 3.30
CA LYS A 74 -0.76 -19.46 3.89
C LYS A 74 -0.24 -20.41 2.80
N GLY A 75 0.90 -20.07 2.21
CA GLY A 75 1.39 -20.70 0.97
C GLY A 75 0.64 -20.07 -0.20
N GLU A 76 1.17 -19.06 -0.87
CA GLU A 76 2.34 -19.13 -1.71
C GLU A 76 3.09 -17.81 -1.63
N LYS A 77 4.42 -17.88 -1.65
CA LYS A 77 5.27 -16.68 -1.68
C LYS A 77 4.81 -15.84 -2.88
N LYS A 78 4.27 -14.63 -2.65
CA LYS A 78 4.07 -13.66 -3.73
C LYS A 78 5.35 -13.67 -4.58
N PRO A 79 5.27 -13.84 -5.91
CA PRO A 79 6.47 -13.85 -6.72
C PRO A 79 7.21 -12.56 -6.39
N ARG A 80 8.42 -12.69 -5.84
CA ARG A 80 9.35 -11.57 -5.73
C ARG A 80 9.33 -10.91 -7.10
N SER A 81 9.12 -9.59 -7.10
CA SER A 81 9.15 -8.69 -8.26
C SER A 81 9.52 -9.38 -9.58
N THR A 82 8.66 -9.27 -10.58
CA THR A 82 8.92 -9.72 -11.98
C THR A 82 10.18 -9.11 -12.61
N ARG A 83 10.94 -8.29 -11.88
CA ARG A 83 12.25 -7.82 -12.32
C ARG A 83 13.15 -9.02 -12.55
N ALA A 84 13.66 -9.12 -13.77
CA ALA A 84 14.70 -10.08 -14.12
C ALA A 84 15.83 -10.01 -13.07
N PRO A 85 16.38 -11.17 -12.65
CA PRO A 85 17.47 -11.19 -11.68
C PRO A 85 18.63 -10.34 -12.20
N SER A 86 19.24 -9.57 -11.31
CA SER A 86 20.43 -8.80 -11.67
C SER A 86 21.55 -9.73 -12.12
N ALA A 87 22.47 -9.23 -12.95
CA ALA A 87 23.63 -10.00 -13.39
C ALA A 87 24.41 -10.59 -12.20
N TYR A 88 24.54 -9.81 -11.11
CA TYR A 88 25.13 -10.28 -9.86
C TYR A 88 24.33 -11.43 -9.22
N ALA A 89 23.00 -11.36 -9.18
CA ALA A 89 22.18 -12.44 -8.62
C ALA A 89 22.34 -13.76 -9.39
N ASN A 90 22.41 -13.69 -10.73
CA ASN A 90 22.69 -14.85 -11.57
C ASN A 90 24.10 -15.40 -11.31
N PHE A 91 25.09 -14.51 -11.19
CA PHE A 91 26.47 -14.88 -10.89
C PHE A 91 26.62 -15.56 -9.53
N VAL A 92 25.94 -15.04 -8.49
CA VAL A 92 25.92 -15.67 -7.17
C VAL A 92 25.29 -17.06 -7.25
N LYS A 93 24.14 -17.19 -7.92
CA LYS A 93 23.46 -18.48 -8.10
C LYS A 93 24.37 -19.53 -8.77
N ALA A 94 25.15 -19.13 -9.77
CA ALA A 94 26.07 -20.03 -10.49
C ALA A 94 27.33 -20.40 -9.69
N ASN A 95 27.88 -19.47 -8.90
CA ASN A 95 29.19 -19.66 -8.26
C ASN A 95 29.13 -20.10 -6.80
N ILE A 96 28.00 -19.94 -6.10
CA ILE A 96 27.93 -20.18 -4.66
C ILE A 96 28.21 -21.64 -4.27
N GLY A 97 27.86 -22.60 -5.14
CA GLY A 97 28.13 -24.03 -4.94
C GLY A 97 29.62 -24.36 -4.91
N ARG A 98 30.49 -23.55 -5.54
CA ARG A 98 31.95 -23.75 -5.52
C ARG A 98 32.56 -23.56 -4.14
N PHE A 99 31.85 -22.85 -3.26
CA PHE A 99 32.32 -22.49 -1.93
C PHE A 99 31.58 -23.23 -0.82
N GLU A 100 30.87 -24.33 -1.11
CA GLU A 100 29.99 -25.01 -0.14
C GLU A 100 30.67 -25.41 1.19
N LYS A 101 31.98 -25.68 1.16
CA LYS A 101 32.80 -25.99 2.34
C LYS A 101 32.99 -24.81 3.32
N LEU A 102 32.67 -23.59 2.89
CA LEU A 102 32.84 -22.38 3.70
C LEU A 102 31.51 -21.97 4.37
N PRO A 103 31.55 -21.35 5.56
CA PRO A 103 30.40 -20.69 6.17
C PRO A 103 29.76 -19.67 5.22
N HIS A 104 28.45 -19.47 5.32
CA HIS A 104 27.68 -18.65 4.37
C HIS A 104 28.26 -17.24 4.12
N LEU A 105 28.72 -16.57 5.18
CA LEU A 105 29.32 -15.23 5.06
C LEU A 105 30.62 -15.24 4.24
N ASP A 106 31.47 -16.25 4.42
CA ASP A 106 32.73 -16.35 3.69
C ASP A 106 32.53 -16.81 2.25
N ARG A 107 31.48 -17.61 1.98
CA ARG A 107 31.04 -17.88 0.61
C ARG A 107 30.69 -16.60 -0.14
N MET A 108 29.94 -15.70 0.49
CA MET A 108 29.56 -14.42 -0.13
C MET A 108 30.76 -13.51 -0.36
N LYS A 109 31.73 -13.46 0.56
CA LYS A 109 32.99 -12.73 0.35
C LYS A 109 33.78 -13.27 -0.83
N ALA A 110 33.90 -14.60 -0.94
CA ALA A 110 34.62 -15.25 -2.03
C ALA A 110 33.95 -15.01 -3.40
N VAL A 111 32.63 -15.15 -3.47
CA VAL A 111 31.84 -14.85 -4.68
C VAL A 111 31.95 -13.36 -5.05
N ALA A 112 31.91 -12.44 -4.09
CA ALA A 112 32.07 -11.02 -4.35
C ALA A 112 33.46 -10.68 -4.91
N LYS A 113 34.52 -11.34 -4.41
CA LYS A 113 35.88 -11.20 -4.95
C LYS A 113 35.95 -11.71 -6.40
N LEU A 114 35.36 -12.87 -6.68
CA LEU A 114 35.26 -13.44 -8.02
C LEU A 114 34.48 -12.51 -8.98
N TRP A 115 33.39 -11.90 -8.52
CA TRP A 115 32.58 -10.97 -9.30
C TRP A 115 33.34 -9.70 -9.68
N LYS A 116 34.12 -9.15 -8.74
CA LYS A 116 35.01 -8.00 -9.02
C LYS A 116 36.05 -8.34 -10.09
N GLN A 117 36.68 -9.52 -9.99
CA GLN A 117 37.64 -9.99 -10.99
C GLN A 117 36.99 -10.22 -12.37
N HIS A 118 35.78 -10.80 -12.39
CA HIS A 118 35.01 -11.00 -13.61
C HIS A 118 34.72 -9.66 -14.30
N ASN A 119 34.19 -8.68 -13.57
CA ASN A 119 33.87 -7.36 -14.11
C ASN A 119 35.09 -6.54 -14.51
N ALA A 120 36.25 -6.74 -13.86
CA ALA A 120 37.49 -6.10 -14.28
C ALA A 120 38.02 -6.67 -15.61
N ARG A 121 37.76 -7.95 -15.89
CA ARG A 121 38.20 -8.62 -17.12
C ARG A 121 37.25 -8.42 -18.29
N THR A 122 35.95 -8.23 -18.04
CA THR A 122 34.96 -7.94 -19.08
C THR A 122 34.85 -6.43 -19.30
N PRO A 123 35.44 -5.84 -20.35
CA PRO A 123 35.08 -4.48 -20.75
C PRO A 123 33.60 -4.45 -21.15
N LYS A 124 32.92 -3.39 -20.74
CA LYS A 124 31.48 -3.18 -20.99
C LYS A 124 31.21 -2.83 -22.44
#